data_AF-A0A357B6G9-F1
#
_entry.id   AF-A0A357B6G9-F1
#
_cell.length_a   1.000
_cell.length_b   1.000
_cell.length_c   1.000
_cell.angle_alpha   90.00
_cell.angle_beta   90.00
_cell.angle_gamma   90.00
#
_symmetry.space_group_name_H-M   'P 1'
#
loop_
_entity.id
_entity.type
_entity.pdbx_description
1 polymer ?
#
loop_
_entity_poly.entity_id
_entity_poly.type
_entity_poly.pdbx_seq_one_letter_code
_entity_poly.pdbx_strand_id
1 'polypeptide(L)'
;VRDALRKTETFIERLLLADISSARILHGKGSGTLRKEIRQFLSACSFVKTFYSALPQAGAEGVTIIELSNDDDKVGANGCS
;
A
#
# COMPACT_ATOMS: atom_id res chain seq x y z
N VAL A 1 8.44 -13.66 -1.68
CA VAL A 1 7.59 -12.60 -2.28
C VAL A 1 6.12 -12.80 -1.92
N ARG A 2 5.51 -13.97 -2.19
CA ARG A 2 4.10 -14.25 -1.86
C ARG A 2 3.72 -13.92 -0.41
N ASP A 3 4.54 -14.32 0.57
CA ASP A 3 4.28 -13.99 1.98
C ASP A 3 4.32 -12.49 2.28
N ALA A 4 5.13 -11.74 1.54
CA ALA A 4 5.22 -10.29 1.71
C ALA A 4 3.97 -9.59 1.14
N LEU A 5 3.44 -10.08 0.03
CA LEU A 5 2.18 -9.60 -0.54
C LEU A 5 1.02 -9.88 0.40
N ARG A 6 0.91 -11.11 0.92
CA ARG A 6 -0.13 -11.45 1.91
C ARG A 6 -0.04 -10.60 3.18
N LYS A 7 1.17 -10.34 3.69
CA LYS A 7 1.36 -9.41 4.83
C LYS A 7 0.96 -7.99 4.47
N THR A 8 1.20 -7.55 3.24
CA THR A 8 0.82 -6.21 2.76
C THR A 8 -0.70 -6.09 2.66
N GLU A 9 -1.38 -7.10 2.12
CA GLU A 9 -2.83 -7.20 2.06
C GLU A 9 -3.46 -7.11 3.45
N THR A 10 -3.08 -8.01 4.38
CA THR A 10 -3.58 -7.98 5.76
C THR A 10 -3.24 -6.67 6.47
N PHE A 11 -2.11 -6.03 6.14
CA PHE A 11 -1.78 -4.73 6.69
C PHE A 11 -2.75 -3.65 6.21
N ILE A 12 -3.08 -3.60 4.92
CA ILE A 12 -4.02 -2.60 4.39
C ILE A 12 -5.42 -2.83 4.94
N GLU A 13 -5.89 -4.09 5.03
CA GLU A 13 -7.17 -4.41 5.67
C GLU A 13 -7.27 -3.83 7.09
N ARG A 14 -6.19 -3.95 7.88
CA ARG A 14 -6.14 -3.37 9.23
C ARG A 14 -6.18 -1.84 9.24
N LEU A 15 -5.55 -1.19 8.26
CA LEU A 15 -5.62 0.27 8.13
C LEU A 15 -7.04 0.72 7.82
N LEU A 16 -7.72 0.03 6.90
CA LEU A 16 -9.11 0.31 6.56
C LEU A 16 -10.03 0.13 7.77
N LEU A 17 -9.88 -0.96 8.52
CA LEU A 17 -10.65 -1.20 9.76
C LEU A 17 -10.37 -0.18 10.87
N ALA A 18 -9.18 0.41 10.87
CA ALA A 18 -8.77 1.43 11.83
C ALA A 18 -9.03 2.86 11.33
N ASP A 19 -9.69 3.03 10.18
CA ASP A 19 -9.94 4.32 9.52
C ASP A 19 -8.65 5.13 9.25
N ILE A 20 -7.51 4.44 9.06
CA ILE A 20 -6.22 5.06 8.81
C ILE A 20 -6.05 5.27 7.29
N SER A 21 -6.02 6.54 6.88
CA SER A 21 -5.97 6.93 5.46
C SER A 21 -4.57 6.91 4.84
N SER A 22 -3.49 6.74 5.61
CA SER A 22 -2.13 6.69 5.05
C SER A 22 -1.18 5.84 5.88
N ALA A 23 -0.23 5.19 5.19
CA ALA A 23 0.77 4.36 5.85
C ALA A 23 2.05 4.20 5.02
N ARG A 24 3.06 3.59 5.64
CA ARG A 24 4.37 3.33 5.05
C ARG A 24 4.67 1.84 5.06
N ILE A 25 4.98 1.28 3.90
CA ILE A 25 5.42 -0.09 3.72
C ILE A 25 6.93 -0.10 3.57
N LEU A 26 7.63 -0.57 4.60
CA LEU A 26 9.07 -0.79 4.56
C LEU A 26 9.33 -2.19 4.00
N HIS A 27 9.77 -2.26 2.74
CA HIS A 27 10.13 -3.52 2.09
C HIS A 27 11.64 -3.66 1.86
N GLY A 28 12.42 -2.61 2.16
CA GLY A 28 13.87 -2.56 1.93
C GLY A 28 14.22 -2.34 0.46
N LYS A 29 15.46 -1.95 0.18
CA LYS A 29 15.94 -1.71 -1.20
C LYS A 29 16.12 -3.03 -1.96
N GLY A 30 16.88 -3.97 -1.39
CA GLY A 30 17.14 -5.30 -1.99
C GLY A 30 17.48 -5.22 -3.49
N SER A 31 17.01 -6.20 -4.26
CA SER A 31 17.02 -6.20 -5.74
C SER A 31 15.89 -5.36 -6.37
N GLY A 32 15.04 -4.73 -5.57
CA GLY A 32 13.82 -4.07 -6.03
C GLY A 32 12.65 -5.02 -6.39
N THR A 33 12.82 -6.34 -6.29
CA THR A 33 11.74 -7.31 -6.60
C THR A 33 10.52 -7.07 -5.71
N LEU A 34 10.70 -6.95 -4.39
CA LEU A 34 9.59 -6.69 -3.47
C LEU A 34 8.88 -5.36 -3.77
N ARG A 35 9.64 -4.30 -4.06
CA ARG A 35 9.10 -3.01 -4.47
C ARG A 35 8.18 -3.14 -5.68
N LYS A 36 8.65 -3.83 -6.73
CA LYS A 36 7.87 -4.02 -7.97
C LYS A 36 6.56 -4.74 -7.70
N GLU A 37 6.63 -5.87 -7.01
CA GLU A 37 5.47 -6.74 -6.75
C GLU A 37 4.46 -6.07 -5.81
N ILE A 38 4.93 -5.36 -4.77
CA ILE A 38 4.06 -4.57 -3.87
C ILE A 38 3.36 -3.46 -4.65
N ARG A 39 4.09 -2.72 -5.50
CA ARG A 39 3.50 -1.64 -6.32
C ARG A 39 2.48 -2.18 -7.33
N GLN A 40 2.74 -3.33 -7.93
CA GLN A 40 1.79 -4.00 -8.82
C GLN A 40 0.53 -4.43 -8.06
N PHE A 41 0.67 -5.02 -6.88
CA PHE A 41 -0.45 -5.37 -6.01
C PHE A 41 -1.27 -4.12 -5.65
N LEU A 42 -0.63 -3.07 -5.15
CA LEU A 42 -1.29 -1.81 -4.79
C LEU A 42 -2.04 -1.17 -5.97
N SER A 43 -1.51 -1.28 -7.19
CA SER A 43 -2.17 -0.75 -8.40
C SER A 43 -3.46 -1.48 -8.77
N ALA A 44 -3.63 -2.73 -8.31
CA ALA A 44 -4.85 -3.49 -8.52
C ALA A 44 -5.91 -3.24 -7.43
N CYS A 45 -5.56 -2.53 -6.35
CA CYS A 45 -6.45 -2.32 -5.20
C CYS A 45 -7.29 -1.04 -5.35
N SER A 46 -8.61 -1.16 -5.44
CA SER A 46 -9.57 -0.03 -5.54
C SER A 46 -9.69 0.83 -4.27
N PHE A 47 -9.15 0.37 -3.14
CA PHE A 47 -9.08 1.15 -1.90
C PHE A 47 -7.80 1.98 -1.79
N VAL A 48 -6.83 1.79 -2.68
CA VAL A 48 -5.60 2.60 -2.73
C VAL A 48 -5.85 3.80 -3.63
N LYS A 49 -5.78 5.00 -3.06
CA LYS A 49 -5.92 6.27 -3.78
C LYS A 49 -4.67 6.59 -4.58
N THR A 50 -3.51 6.46 -3.93
CA THR A 50 -2.20 6.67 -4.57
C THR A 50 -1.08 6.00 -3.78
N PHE A 51 0.06 5.78 -4.42
CA PHE A 51 1.25 5.23 -3.79
C PHE A 51 2.53 5.73 -4.46
N TYR A 52 3.52 6.09 -3.65
CA TYR A 52 4.77 6.70 -4.12
C TYR A 52 5.97 6.30 -3.25
N SER A 53 7.18 6.43 -3.79
CA SER A 53 8.40 6.19 -3.02
C SER A 53 8.57 7.27 -1.95
N ALA A 54 9.09 6.90 -0.79
CA ALA A 54 9.45 7.89 0.21
C ALA A 54 10.58 8.82 -0.27
N LEU A 55 10.70 9.99 0.38
CA LEU A 55 11.83 10.89 0.15
C LEU A 55 13.18 10.21 0.45
N PRO A 56 14.30 10.68 -0.14
CA PRO A 56 15.62 10.10 0.09
C PRO A 56 15.99 9.94 1.57
N GLN A 57 15.61 10.95 2.37
CA GLN A 57 15.83 11.04 3.82
C GLN A 57 14.96 10.05 4.62
N ALA A 58 13.87 9.56 4.03
CA ALA A 58 12.85 8.74 4.68
C ALA A 58 12.84 7.28 4.16
N GLY A 59 13.94 6.83 3.56
CA GLY A 59 14.13 5.45 3.09
C GLY A 59 14.07 5.28 1.57
N ALA A 60 13.83 6.35 0.81
CA ALA A 60 13.89 6.38 -0.65
C ALA A 60 13.08 5.23 -1.29
N GLU A 61 13.69 4.51 -2.22
CA GLU A 61 13.13 3.34 -2.89
C GLU A 61 12.93 2.10 -2.00
N GLY A 62 13.37 2.12 -0.74
CA GLY A 62 13.13 1.03 0.20
C GLY A 62 11.79 1.12 0.94
N VAL A 63 11.08 2.23 0.76
CA VAL A 63 9.81 2.54 1.44
C VAL A 63 8.80 3.00 0.40
N THR A 64 7.62 2.37 0.41
CA THR A 64 6.46 2.82 -0.36
C THR A 64 5.46 3.47 0.61
N ILE A 65 5.07 4.70 0.32
CA ILE A 65 4.00 5.41 1.01
C ILE A 65 2.70 5.11 0.27
N ILE A 66 1.65 4.79 1.01
CA ILE A 66 0.31 4.52 0.49
C ILE A 66 -0.70 5.50 1.09
N GLU A 67 -1.64 5.94 0.26
CA GLU A 67 -2.83 6.67 0.67
C GLU A 67 -4.06 5.85 0.30
N LEU A 68 -4.99 5.74 1.23
CA LEU A 68 -6.20 4.94 1.11
C LEU A 68 -7.43 5.86 0.98
N SER A 69 -8.44 5.38 0.27
CA SER A 69 -9.76 6.00 0.23
C SER A 69 -10.60 5.41 1.36
N ASN A 70 -10.78 6.16 2.45
CA ASN A 70 -11.67 5.80 3.56
C ASN A 70 -13.14 5.79 3.11
N ASP A 71 -14.00 5.17 3.91
CA ASP A 71 -15.42 5.02 3.64
C ASP A 71 -16.17 6.38 3.53
N ASP A 72 -15.71 7.43 4.22
CA ASP A 72 -16.25 8.78 4.08
C ASP A 72 -16.08 9.38 2.67
N ASP A 73 -15.07 8.93 1.92
CA ASP A 73 -14.84 9.31 0.52
C ASP A 73 -15.61 8.39 -0.45
N LYS A 74 -16.21 7.30 0.07
CA LYS A 74 -16.75 6.15 -0.68
C LYS A 74 -18.26 5.95 -0.46
N VAL A 75 -19.05 7.03 -0.59
CA VAL A 75 -20.44 6.86 -1.09
C VAL A 75 -20.35 6.38 -2.54
N GLY A 76 -20.04 5.10 -2.77
CA GLY A 76 -20.28 4.45 -4.08
C GLY A 76 -19.18 3.62 -4.75
N ALA A 77 -18.15 3.09 -4.09
CA ALA A 77 -17.25 2.14 -4.77
C ALA A 77 -17.13 0.78 -4.06
N ASN A 78 -17.88 -0.19 -4.62
CA ASN A 78 -17.82 -1.61 -4.32
C ASN A 78 -16.37 -2.12 -4.31
N GLY A 79 -16.07 -2.96 -3.30
CA GLY A 79 -14.75 -3.51 -3.02
C GLY A 79 -14.13 -4.30 -4.18
N CYS A 80 -12.80 -4.41 -4.13
CA CYS A 80 -11.97 -5.17 -5.06
C CYS A 80 -12.60 -6.55 -5.33
N SER A 81 -12.91 -6.85 -6.59
CA SER A 81 -13.19 -8.21 -7.06
C SER A 81 -11.91 -9.01 -7.24
#